data_AF-A0A1W1CK34-F1
#
_entry.id   AF-A0A1W1CK34-F1
#
_cell.length_a   1.000
_cell.length_b   1.000
_cell.length_c   1.000
_cell.angle_alpha   90.00
_cell.angle_beta   90.00
_cell.angle_gamma   90.00
#
_symmetry.space_group_name_H-M   'P 1'
#
loop_
_entity.id
_entity.type
_entity.pdbx_description
1 polymer ?
#
loop_
_entity_poly.entity_id
_entity_poly.type
_entity_poly.pdbx_seq_one_letter_code
_entity_poly.pdbx_strand_id
1 'polypeptide(L)'
;MNKSQRFFIAQVGKTHGLHGDLKLHIHTDFPEQFKAGYTFASSAGLLEVNEVNLTRGLISFKGYSGVDYAKKLTNVKIYASLEETKERCELKEDEHFWFEIEACSVVENDVVLGKISQMQRLADVDYMFINTDESFSFVTLFPSLIEGYFSDSILNRAIKHELIKVEYINPRDYTSNKHGKVDEPMIGGGAGMLMTAQPLFDSIKAIKNNSDKIHVVVATPVGKPFRQNDAKRLAQKEHIVFVSGRYEGIDERFIEELADELFSIGDFILTGGELPSMVMCDAIARNVTGVLGNSDSLSVESFEASALEAPSFSKPKIYNEIGVPSELLKGNHAKISDLKNAMAKCKTKYFRPDMHKNLQ
;
A
#
# COMPACT_ATOMS: atom_id res chain seq x y z
N MET A 1 16.64 -4.72 -7.26
CA MET A 1 17.06 -3.33 -7.55
C MET A 1 17.88 -3.28 -8.82
N ASN A 2 17.65 -2.27 -9.66
CA ASN A 2 18.35 -2.10 -10.93
C ASN A 2 19.76 -1.54 -10.66
N LYS A 3 20.83 -2.30 -10.95
CA LYS A 3 22.25 -2.00 -10.66
C LYS A 3 22.81 -0.71 -11.32
N SER A 4 21.96 0.11 -11.93
CA SER A 4 22.34 1.31 -12.69
C SER A 4 21.58 2.56 -12.28
N GLN A 5 20.74 2.49 -11.24
CA GLN A 5 20.03 3.65 -10.74
C GLN A 5 20.99 4.54 -9.94
N ARG A 6 21.10 5.81 -10.36
CA ARG A 6 21.93 6.82 -9.69
C ARG A 6 21.05 7.78 -8.92
N PHE A 7 21.47 8.11 -7.72
CA PHE A 7 20.75 8.97 -6.78
C PHE A 7 21.40 10.35 -6.74
N PHE A 8 20.58 11.39 -6.56
CA PHE A 8 21.07 12.75 -6.39
C PHE A 8 21.65 12.90 -4.98
N ILE A 9 22.95 13.20 -4.88
CA ILE A 9 23.67 13.20 -3.59
C ILE A 9 24.17 14.58 -3.17
N ALA A 10 24.37 15.51 -4.12
CA ALA A 10 24.80 16.86 -3.80
C ALA A 10 24.54 17.83 -4.95
N GLN A 11 24.52 19.14 -4.64
CA GLN A 11 24.49 20.21 -5.63
C GLN A 11 25.65 21.19 -5.41
N VAL A 12 26.30 21.55 -6.51
CA VAL A 12 27.34 22.58 -6.52
C VAL A 12 26.70 23.96 -6.42
N GLY A 13 27.11 24.72 -5.42
CA GLY A 13 26.70 26.10 -5.18
C GLY A 13 27.59 27.13 -5.86
N LYS A 14 27.64 28.34 -5.30
CA LYS A 14 28.43 29.45 -5.83
C LYS A 14 29.94 29.24 -5.60
N THR A 15 30.76 29.88 -6.43
CA THR A 15 32.21 29.97 -6.24
C THR A 15 32.58 30.64 -4.92
N HIS A 16 33.65 30.18 -4.31
CA HIS A 16 34.24 30.71 -3.09
C HIS A 16 35.72 31.06 -3.34
N GLY A 17 36.12 32.28 -3.04
CA GLY A 17 37.51 32.73 -3.27
C GLY A 17 37.91 32.82 -4.75
N LEU A 18 39.22 32.85 -5.00
CA LEU A 18 39.80 33.04 -6.34
C LEU A 18 40.31 31.75 -7.01
N HIS A 19 40.44 30.67 -6.23
CA HIS A 19 41.18 29.47 -6.64
C HIS A 19 40.30 28.34 -7.22
N GLY A 20 39.02 28.63 -7.48
CA GLY A 20 38.08 27.67 -8.09
C GLY A 20 37.32 26.80 -7.08
N ASP A 21 37.38 27.12 -5.78
CA ASP A 21 36.56 26.45 -4.77
C ASP A 21 35.08 26.77 -4.99
N LEU A 22 34.22 25.80 -4.71
CA LEU A 22 32.78 25.87 -4.85
C LEU A 22 32.12 25.46 -3.55
N LYS A 23 31.00 26.11 -3.20
CA LYS A 23 30.15 25.60 -2.13
C LYS A 23 29.54 24.25 -2.54
N LEU A 24 29.49 23.30 -1.61
CA LEU A 24 28.86 21.99 -1.81
C LEU A 24 27.64 21.89 -0.88
N HIS A 25 26.47 21.71 -1.47
CA HIS A 25 25.23 21.43 -0.75
C HIS A 25 25.02 19.91 -0.76
N ILE A 26 25.19 19.28 0.39
CA ILE A 26 25.12 17.83 0.56
C ILE A 26 23.66 17.41 0.77
N HIS A 27 23.23 16.37 0.06
CA HIS A 27 21.89 15.79 0.10
C HIS A 27 21.93 14.27 0.33
N THR A 28 23.01 13.78 0.93
CA THR A 28 23.23 12.37 1.25
C THR A 28 23.71 12.26 2.70
N ASP A 29 23.36 11.16 3.35
CA ASP A 29 23.82 10.84 4.71
C ASP A 29 25.29 10.40 4.75
N PHE A 30 25.94 10.24 3.59
CA PHE A 30 27.30 9.75 3.44
C PHE A 30 28.24 10.80 2.83
N PRO A 31 28.45 11.97 3.47
CA PRO A 31 29.28 13.05 2.94
C PRO A 31 30.76 12.65 2.72
N GLU A 32 31.26 11.67 3.46
CA GLU A 32 32.63 11.15 3.36
C GLU A 32 32.94 10.46 2.03
N GLN A 33 31.93 10.16 1.21
CA GLN A 33 32.16 9.66 -0.15
C GLN A 33 32.88 10.68 -1.03
N PHE A 34 32.78 11.98 -0.72
CA PHE A 34 33.54 13.02 -1.42
C PHE A 34 34.99 13.03 -0.94
N LYS A 35 35.88 12.44 -1.75
CA LYS A 35 37.34 12.40 -1.51
C LYS A 35 38.10 12.86 -2.76
N ALA A 36 39.27 13.45 -2.55
CA ALA A 36 40.16 13.83 -3.64
C ALA A 36 40.52 12.61 -4.52
N GLY A 37 40.50 12.79 -5.85
CA GLY A 37 40.75 11.74 -6.83
C GLY A 37 39.52 10.89 -7.20
N TYR A 38 38.40 11.02 -6.49
CA TYR A 38 37.17 10.30 -6.87
C TYR A 38 36.40 11.04 -7.95
N THR A 39 35.79 10.27 -8.85
CA THR A 39 34.99 10.78 -9.95
C THR A 39 33.50 10.54 -9.69
N PHE A 40 32.69 11.54 -9.97
CA PHE A 40 31.23 11.48 -9.86
C PHE A 40 30.56 11.79 -11.18
N ALA A 41 29.41 11.15 -11.39
CA ALA A 41 28.50 11.54 -12.45
C ALA A 41 27.80 12.84 -12.08
N SER A 42 27.62 13.73 -13.05
CA SER A 42 26.93 14.99 -12.84
C SER A 42 26.09 15.39 -14.05
N SER A 43 25.23 16.40 -13.86
CA SER A 43 24.49 17.02 -14.96
C SER A 43 25.38 17.74 -15.98
N ALA A 44 26.68 17.89 -15.71
CA ALA A 44 27.69 18.47 -16.60
C ALA A 44 28.72 17.44 -17.10
N GLY A 45 28.47 16.14 -16.92
CA GLY A 45 29.40 15.06 -17.27
C GLY A 45 30.15 14.51 -16.04
N LEU A 46 31.26 13.82 -16.26
CA LEU A 46 32.08 13.27 -15.18
C LEU A 46 32.94 14.37 -14.56
N LEU A 47 32.92 14.46 -13.22
CA LEU A 47 33.71 15.42 -12.45
C LEU A 47 34.63 14.67 -11.49
N GLU A 48 35.93 14.91 -11.60
CA GLU A 48 36.93 14.38 -10.67
C GLU A 48 37.23 15.42 -9.59
N VAL A 49 37.07 15.03 -8.32
CA VAL A 49 37.33 15.88 -7.17
C VAL A 49 38.83 16.15 -7.07
N ASN A 50 39.20 17.42 -7.02
CA ASN A 50 40.57 17.85 -6.78
C ASN A 50 40.86 17.95 -5.28
N GLU A 51 40.10 18.81 -4.59
CA GLU A 51 40.14 18.95 -3.13
C GLU A 51 38.73 19.10 -2.56
N VAL A 52 38.54 18.72 -1.29
CA VAL A 52 37.28 18.84 -0.59
C VAL A 52 37.52 19.14 0.88
N ASN A 53 36.73 20.06 1.42
CA ASN A 53 36.69 20.37 2.84
C ASN A 53 35.23 20.34 3.29
N LEU A 54 34.80 19.19 3.81
CA LEU A 54 33.42 18.96 4.23
C LEU A 54 33.00 19.87 5.39
N THR A 55 33.91 20.16 6.33
CA THR A 55 33.66 21.07 7.47
C THR A 55 33.29 22.48 7.00
N ARG A 56 33.91 22.97 5.92
CA ARG A 56 33.59 24.28 5.33
C ARG A 56 32.55 24.18 4.20
N GLY A 57 32.13 22.97 3.84
CA GLY A 57 31.28 22.68 2.69
C GLY A 57 31.87 23.20 1.38
N LEU A 58 33.17 23.01 1.16
CA LEU A 58 33.90 23.46 -0.03
C LEU A 58 34.42 22.28 -0.84
N ILE A 59 34.39 22.40 -2.17
CA ILE A 59 34.92 21.40 -3.09
C ILE A 59 35.53 22.08 -4.33
N SER A 60 36.57 21.48 -4.89
CA SER A 60 37.13 21.87 -6.19
C SER A 60 37.26 20.65 -7.09
N PHE A 61 37.23 20.86 -8.41
CA PHE A 61 37.26 19.79 -9.41
C PHE A 61 38.44 19.97 -10.37
N LYS A 62 39.03 18.87 -10.83
CA LYS A 62 40.11 18.91 -11.81
C LYS A 62 39.62 19.52 -13.13
N GLY A 63 40.44 20.39 -13.72
CA GLY A 63 40.11 21.11 -14.95
C GLY A 63 39.26 22.37 -14.74
N TYR A 64 38.90 22.71 -13.50
CA TYR A 64 38.12 23.91 -13.15
C TYR A 64 38.88 24.84 -12.20
N SER A 65 40.18 25.04 -12.45
CA SER A 65 41.01 25.96 -11.67
C SER A 65 40.67 27.42 -11.97
N GLY A 66 40.44 28.19 -10.90
CA GLY A 66 40.10 29.62 -10.99
C GLY A 66 38.59 29.90 -11.13
N VAL A 67 38.21 31.13 -10.75
CA VAL A 67 36.80 31.54 -10.58
C VAL A 67 35.95 31.35 -11.84
N ASP A 68 36.45 31.76 -13.00
CA ASP A 68 35.63 31.80 -14.21
C ASP A 68 35.36 30.40 -14.78
N TYR A 69 36.25 29.44 -14.54
CA TYR A 69 36.01 28.05 -14.85
C TYR A 69 35.05 27.42 -13.84
N ALA A 70 35.28 27.63 -12.54
CA ALA A 70 34.43 27.08 -11.48
C ALA A 70 32.96 27.57 -11.57
N LYS A 71 32.72 28.82 -11.99
CA LYS A 71 31.36 29.35 -12.24
C LYS A 71 30.54 28.47 -13.20
N LYS A 72 31.19 27.78 -14.15
CA LYS A 72 30.51 26.87 -15.09
C LYS A 72 29.85 25.67 -14.40
N LEU A 73 30.31 25.32 -13.20
CA LEU A 73 29.76 24.22 -12.40
C LEU A 73 28.68 24.67 -11.41
N THR A 74 28.35 25.97 -11.34
CA THR A 74 27.29 26.44 -10.44
C THR A 74 25.96 25.77 -10.78
N ASN A 75 25.25 25.27 -9.76
CA ASN A 75 24.01 24.50 -9.81
C ASN A 75 24.12 23.08 -10.40
N VAL A 76 25.32 22.59 -10.72
CA VAL A 76 25.50 21.22 -11.20
C VAL A 76 25.07 20.22 -10.13
N LYS A 77 24.25 19.24 -10.53
CA LYS A 77 23.80 18.15 -9.66
C LYS A 77 24.77 16.98 -9.77
N ILE A 78 25.14 16.41 -8.64
CA ILE A 78 26.07 15.29 -8.52
C ILE A 78 25.29 14.04 -8.11
N TYR A 79 25.65 12.91 -8.70
CA TYR A 79 24.99 11.62 -8.51
C TYR A 79 25.98 10.50 -8.19
N ALA A 80 25.52 9.52 -7.42
CA ALA A 80 26.22 8.26 -7.18
C ALA A 80 25.25 7.07 -7.19
N SER A 81 25.73 5.87 -7.50
CA SER A 81 24.99 4.61 -7.31
C SER A 81 25.16 4.06 -5.89
N LEU A 82 24.37 3.04 -5.55
CA LEU A 82 24.51 2.33 -4.27
C LEU A 82 25.88 1.65 -4.17
N GLU A 83 26.34 1.03 -5.25
CA GLU A 83 27.64 0.37 -5.33
C GLU A 83 28.78 1.35 -5.14
N GLU A 84 28.74 2.50 -5.84
CA GLU A 84 29.73 3.57 -5.69
C GLU A 84 29.75 4.10 -4.24
N THR A 85 28.59 4.20 -3.58
CA THR A 85 28.51 4.64 -2.18
C THR A 85 29.14 3.61 -1.23
N LYS A 86 28.80 2.32 -1.40
CA LYS A 86 29.35 1.22 -0.60
C LYS A 86 30.87 1.10 -0.71
N GLU A 87 31.42 1.32 -1.90
CA GLU A 87 32.88 1.24 -2.11
C GLU A 87 33.65 2.40 -1.48
N ARG A 88 32.99 3.54 -1.22
CA ARG A 88 33.64 4.80 -0.83
C ARG A 88 33.47 5.14 0.64
N CYS A 89 32.45 4.57 1.27
CA CYS A 89 32.07 4.79 2.66
C CYS A 89 32.34 3.53 3.49
N GLU A 90 33.09 3.70 4.56
CA GLU A 90 33.31 2.65 5.56
C GLU A 90 32.32 2.86 6.70
N LEU A 91 31.54 1.83 7.00
CA LEU A 91 30.64 1.80 8.15
C LEU A 91 31.36 1.20 9.35
N LYS A 92 31.04 1.67 10.55
CA LYS A 92 31.50 1.04 11.79
C LYS A 92 30.74 -0.28 12.05
N GLU A 93 31.20 -1.02 13.04
CA GLU A 93 30.44 -2.14 13.61
C GLU A 93 29.04 -1.65 14.01
N ASP A 94 28.01 -2.40 13.61
CA ASP A 94 26.57 -2.10 13.77
C ASP A 94 26.01 -0.87 13.01
N GLU A 95 26.77 -0.25 12.13
CA GLU A 95 26.24 0.75 11.19
C GLU A 95 25.78 0.05 9.89
N HIS A 96 24.63 0.46 9.35
CA HIS A 96 24.07 -0.05 8.10
C HIS A 96 23.72 1.09 7.14
N PHE A 97 23.84 0.85 5.84
CA PHE A 97 23.30 1.79 4.87
C PHE A 97 21.76 1.80 4.95
N TRP A 98 21.12 2.96 4.87
CA TRP A 98 19.64 3.05 4.97
C TRP A 98 18.93 2.16 3.93
N PHE A 99 19.48 2.03 2.74
CA PHE A 99 18.94 1.18 1.67
C PHE A 99 19.23 -0.32 1.85
N GLU A 100 20.06 -0.70 2.84
CA GLU A 100 20.25 -2.10 3.23
C GLU A 100 19.24 -2.55 4.27
N ILE A 101 18.70 -1.60 5.05
CA ILE A 101 17.68 -1.88 6.06
C ILE A 101 16.26 -1.70 5.51
N GLU A 102 16.08 -1.08 4.34
CA GLU A 102 14.78 -1.12 3.65
C GLU A 102 14.31 -2.57 3.46
N ALA A 103 13.06 -2.83 3.81
CA ALA A 103 12.41 -4.15 3.86
C ALA A 103 12.91 -5.13 4.93
N CYS A 104 13.86 -4.75 5.81
CA CYS A 104 14.18 -5.55 6.99
C CYS A 104 12.98 -5.57 7.96
N SER A 105 12.79 -6.72 8.60
CA SER A 105 11.81 -6.85 9.67
C SER A 105 12.32 -6.17 10.94
N VAL A 106 11.47 -5.35 11.56
CA VAL A 106 11.72 -4.76 12.87
C VAL A 106 11.16 -5.72 13.92
N VAL A 107 11.98 -6.08 14.91
CA VAL A 107 11.60 -7.00 15.99
C VAL A 107 11.80 -6.30 17.33
N GLU A 108 10.78 -6.33 18.19
CA GLU A 108 10.83 -5.81 19.56
C GLU A 108 10.27 -6.89 20.51
N ASN A 109 11.02 -7.26 21.55
CA ASN A 109 10.64 -8.30 22.52
C ASN A 109 10.18 -9.64 21.87
N ASP A 110 10.93 -10.12 20.88
CA ASP A 110 10.62 -11.32 20.08
C ASP A 110 9.34 -11.22 19.21
N VAL A 111 8.75 -10.03 19.07
CA VAL A 111 7.59 -9.77 18.20
C VAL A 111 8.02 -8.99 16.97
N VAL A 112 7.68 -9.49 15.78
CA VAL A 112 7.86 -8.77 14.52
C VAL A 112 6.86 -7.61 14.46
N LEU A 113 7.35 -6.38 14.51
CA LEU A 113 6.54 -5.16 14.41
C LEU A 113 6.14 -4.83 12.97
N GLY A 114 6.88 -5.33 11.98
CA GLY A 114 6.62 -5.09 10.57
C GLY A 114 7.91 -4.90 9.77
N LYS A 115 7.81 -4.39 8.54
CA LYS A 115 8.96 -4.17 7.66
C LYS A 115 9.25 -2.69 7.49
N ILE A 116 10.53 -2.31 7.51
CA ILE A 116 10.96 -0.93 7.26
C ILE A 116 10.56 -0.55 5.84
N SER A 117 9.68 0.45 5.71
CA SER A 117 9.23 0.96 4.41
C SER A 117 10.07 2.13 3.92
N GLN A 118 10.53 2.99 4.84
CA GLN A 118 11.40 4.12 4.54
C GLN A 118 12.12 4.64 5.79
N MET A 119 13.28 5.26 5.60
CA MET A 119 13.94 6.13 6.57
C MET A 119 13.85 7.60 6.14
N GLN A 120 13.53 8.51 7.07
CA GLN A 120 13.54 9.94 6.80
C GLN A 120 14.22 10.72 7.94
N ARG A 121 15.19 11.57 7.58
CA ARG A 121 15.79 12.52 8.51
C ARG A 121 14.95 13.79 8.59
N LEU A 122 14.50 14.15 9.79
CA LEU A 122 13.82 15.41 10.09
C LEU A 122 14.61 16.15 11.17
N ALA A 123 15.27 17.23 10.77
CA ALA A 123 16.27 17.94 11.60
C ALA A 123 17.39 16.98 12.07
N ASP A 124 17.54 16.78 13.37
CA ASP A 124 18.59 15.95 13.99
C ASP A 124 18.09 14.56 14.38
N VAL A 125 16.91 14.15 13.91
CA VAL A 125 16.27 12.86 14.25
C VAL A 125 15.96 12.05 12.99
N ASP A 126 16.33 10.78 13.02
CA ASP A 126 15.99 9.80 11.99
C ASP A 126 14.69 9.08 12.34
N TYR A 127 13.69 9.21 11.49
CA TYR A 127 12.41 8.52 11.60
C TYR A 127 12.42 7.25 10.74
N MET A 128 12.11 6.12 11.37
CA MET A 128 11.90 4.83 10.71
C MET A 128 10.41 4.60 10.52
N PHE A 129 9.97 4.44 9.28
CA PHE A 129 8.61 4.06 8.96
C PHE A 129 8.53 2.55 8.83
N ILE A 130 7.60 1.95 9.57
CA ILE A 130 7.40 0.49 9.61
C ILE A 130 6.00 0.22 9.07
N ASN A 131 5.91 -0.64 8.05
CA ASN A 131 4.65 -1.23 7.65
C ASN A 131 4.39 -2.43 8.56
N THR A 132 3.41 -2.30 9.46
CA THR A 132 2.85 -3.42 10.22
C THR A 132 2.01 -4.27 9.27
N ASP A 133 2.07 -5.60 9.38
CA ASP A 133 1.23 -6.48 8.56
C ASP A 133 -0.25 -6.15 8.80
N GLU A 134 -0.99 -5.85 7.73
CA GLU A 134 -2.44 -5.67 7.84
C GLU A 134 -3.10 -7.02 8.14
N SER A 135 -3.81 -7.10 9.26
CA SER A 135 -4.45 -8.34 9.71
C SER A 135 -5.95 -8.34 9.44
N PHE A 136 -6.47 -9.43 8.91
CA PHE A 136 -7.89 -9.68 8.70
C PHE A 136 -8.33 -10.89 9.52
N SER A 137 -9.21 -10.66 10.48
CA SER A 137 -9.82 -11.74 11.28
C SER A 137 -11.25 -11.98 10.82
N PHE A 138 -11.63 -13.24 10.62
CA PHE A 138 -12.99 -13.64 10.32
C PHE A 138 -13.60 -14.36 11.53
N VAL A 139 -14.53 -13.69 12.20
CA VAL A 139 -15.39 -14.31 13.22
C VAL A 139 -16.55 -14.99 12.51
N THR A 140 -16.48 -16.31 12.36
CA THR A 140 -17.44 -17.11 11.57
C THR A 140 -17.64 -18.51 12.14
N LEU A 141 -18.85 -19.05 12.00
CA LEU A 141 -19.12 -20.44 12.34
C LEU A 141 -18.52 -21.44 11.34
N PHE A 142 -18.16 -20.98 10.15
CA PHE A 142 -17.71 -21.81 9.03
C PHE A 142 -16.41 -21.30 8.38
N PRO A 143 -15.25 -21.39 9.07
CA PRO A 143 -13.94 -21.02 8.52
C PRO A 143 -13.64 -21.63 7.15
N SER A 144 -14.00 -22.91 6.96
CA SER A 144 -13.76 -23.65 5.73
C SER A 144 -14.45 -23.10 4.47
N LEU A 145 -15.50 -22.28 4.63
CA LEU A 145 -16.13 -21.57 3.50
C LEU A 145 -15.30 -20.38 3.00
N ILE A 146 -14.38 -19.89 3.83
CA ILE A 146 -13.59 -18.70 3.59
C ILE A 146 -12.16 -19.07 3.18
N GLU A 147 -11.55 -20.03 3.86
CA GLU A 147 -10.15 -20.46 3.68
C GLU A 147 -9.76 -20.68 2.21
N GLY A 148 -10.64 -21.33 1.45
CA GLY A 148 -10.40 -21.63 0.04
C GLY A 148 -10.17 -20.37 -0.82
N TYR A 149 -10.82 -19.26 -0.50
CA TYR A 149 -10.69 -18.01 -1.26
C TYR A 149 -9.29 -17.39 -1.15
N PHE A 150 -8.66 -17.52 0.02
CA PHE A 150 -7.33 -16.99 0.30
C PHE A 150 -6.19 -17.95 -0.12
N SER A 151 -6.55 -19.15 -0.60
CA SER A 151 -5.57 -20.19 -0.94
C SER A 151 -4.95 -20.04 -2.33
N ASP A 152 -5.43 -19.11 -3.17
CA ASP A 152 -4.96 -18.92 -4.55
C ASP A 152 -4.79 -17.43 -4.94
N SER A 153 -4.19 -17.20 -6.12
CA SER A 153 -4.10 -15.92 -6.82
C SER A 153 -3.36 -14.83 -6.01
N ILE A 154 -3.79 -13.56 -6.18
CA ILE A 154 -3.17 -12.35 -5.62
C ILE A 154 -3.12 -12.41 -4.10
N LEU A 155 -4.23 -12.80 -3.44
CA LEU A 155 -4.31 -12.82 -1.98
C LEU A 155 -3.39 -13.89 -1.38
N ASN A 156 -3.29 -15.08 -1.97
CA ASN A 156 -2.31 -16.09 -1.53
C ASN A 156 -0.87 -15.58 -1.67
N ARG A 157 -0.55 -14.87 -2.76
CA ARG A 157 0.77 -14.24 -2.90
C ARG A 157 1.01 -13.20 -1.83
N ALA A 158 0.03 -12.36 -1.53
CA ALA A 158 0.12 -11.35 -0.48
C ALA A 158 0.37 -12.00 0.90
N ILE A 159 -0.34 -13.07 1.23
CA ILE A 159 -0.13 -13.84 2.47
C ILE A 159 1.27 -14.44 2.50
N LYS A 160 1.72 -15.09 1.41
CA LYS A 160 3.07 -15.69 1.32
C LYS A 160 4.21 -14.69 1.39
N HIS A 161 3.96 -13.44 0.99
CA HIS A 161 4.91 -12.35 1.11
C HIS A 161 4.77 -11.56 2.42
N GLU A 162 3.88 -12.00 3.32
CA GLU A 162 3.60 -11.34 4.61
C GLU A 162 3.24 -9.87 4.38
N LEU A 163 2.38 -9.61 3.41
CA LEU A 163 1.80 -8.27 3.18
C LEU A 163 0.45 -8.13 3.90
N ILE A 164 -0.24 -9.26 4.06
CA ILE A 164 -1.49 -9.37 4.80
C ILE A 164 -1.48 -10.67 5.60
N LYS A 165 -2.19 -10.67 6.72
CA LYS A 165 -2.46 -11.86 7.52
C LYS A 165 -3.96 -12.15 7.52
N VAL A 166 -4.33 -13.42 7.47
CA VAL A 166 -5.74 -13.84 7.57
C VAL A 166 -5.89 -14.87 8.68
N GLU A 167 -6.81 -14.60 9.60
CA GLU A 167 -7.12 -15.44 10.76
C GLU A 167 -8.62 -15.79 10.79
N TYR A 168 -8.94 -16.96 11.36
CA TYR A 168 -10.30 -17.45 11.47
C TYR A 168 -10.60 -17.77 12.92
N ILE A 169 -11.70 -17.22 13.42
CA ILE A 169 -12.14 -17.37 14.80
C ILE A 169 -13.54 -17.98 14.77
N ASN A 170 -13.71 -19.15 15.37
CA ASN A 170 -15.02 -19.78 15.47
C ASN A 170 -15.67 -19.45 16.81
N PRO A 171 -16.81 -18.74 16.86
CA PRO A 171 -17.56 -18.49 18.09
C PRO A 171 -17.89 -19.75 18.89
N ARG A 172 -17.92 -20.93 18.26
CA ARG A 172 -18.11 -22.21 18.96
C ARG A 172 -16.99 -22.54 19.94
N ASP A 173 -15.79 -22.00 19.74
CA ASP A 173 -14.64 -22.23 20.63
C ASP A 173 -14.70 -21.34 21.88
N TYR A 174 -15.59 -20.33 21.88
CA TYR A 174 -15.73 -19.35 22.96
C TYR A 174 -17.07 -19.47 23.69
N THR A 175 -17.94 -20.42 23.33
CA THR A 175 -19.22 -20.59 24.01
C THR A 175 -19.05 -21.22 25.39
N SER A 176 -19.74 -20.68 26.40
CA SER A 176 -19.85 -21.32 27.71
C SER A 176 -20.84 -22.50 27.72
N ASN A 177 -21.54 -22.73 26.61
CA ASN A 177 -22.48 -23.83 26.47
C ASN A 177 -21.75 -25.17 26.25
N LYS A 178 -22.04 -26.16 27.10
CA LYS A 178 -21.39 -27.49 27.07
C LYS A 178 -21.56 -28.27 25.75
N HIS A 179 -22.53 -27.91 24.92
CA HIS A 179 -22.82 -28.56 23.64
C HIS A 179 -22.30 -27.77 22.43
N GLY A 180 -21.50 -26.72 22.63
CA GLY A 180 -20.95 -25.92 21.51
C GLY A 180 -22.01 -25.08 20.78
N LYS A 181 -23.15 -24.82 21.44
CA LYS A 181 -24.26 -24.03 20.90
C LYS A 181 -23.91 -22.53 20.97
N VAL A 182 -24.29 -21.80 19.92
CA VAL A 182 -23.94 -20.38 19.73
C VAL A 182 -25.16 -19.52 19.41
N ASP A 183 -26.34 -20.14 19.40
CA ASP A 183 -27.59 -19.59 18.90
C ASP A 183 -28.75 -19.96 19.84
N GLU A 184 -29.75 -19.09 19.94
CA GLU A 184 -30.98 -19.33 20.72
C GLU A 184 -32.20 -18.76 19.97
N PRO A 185 -33.43 -19.22 20.27
CA PRO A 185 -34.64 -18.57 19.78
C PRO A 185 -34.70 -17.10 20.21
N MET A 186 -35.24 -16.24 19.35
CA MET A 186 -35.35 -14.80 19.63
C MET A 186 -36.25 -14.51 20.84
N ILE A 187 -35.81 -13.57 21.68
CA ILE A 187 -36.67 -12.97 22.69
C ILE A 187 -37.78 -12.18 21.98
N GLY A 188 -39.04 -12.39 22.38
CA GLY A 188 -40.20 -11.81 21.71
C GLY A 188 -40.87 -12.73 20.69
N GLY A 189 -40.30 -13.91 20.44
CA GLY A 189 -40.83 -14.89 19.49
C GLY A 189 -40.45 -14.60 18.04
N GLY A 190 -40.77 -15.53 17.15
CA GLY A 190 -40.37 -15.51 15.75
C GLY A 190 -39.88 -16.88 15.29
N ALA A 191 -39.79 -17.07 13.98
CA ALA A 191 -39.17 -18.26 13.41
C ALA A 191 -37.65 -18.07 13.33
N GLY A 192 -36.90 -19.16 13.44
CA GLY A 192 -35.44 -19.14 13.31
C GLY A 192 -34.68 -19.01 14.63
N MET A 193 -33.36 -18.94 14.50
CA MET A 193 -32.41 -18.85 15.61
C MET A 193 -31.60 -17.56 15.47
N LEU A 194 -31.13 -17.00 16.59
CA LEU A 194 -30.30 -15.80 16.62
C LEU A 194 -28.97 -16.13 17.29
N MET A 195 -27.86 -15.68 16.72
CA MET A 195 -26.55 -15.86 17.34
C MET A 195 -26.51 -15.11 18.68
N THR A 196 -26.15 -15.82 19.74
CA THR A 196 -26.11 -15.27 21.11
C THR A 196 -24.92 -14.34 21.30
N ALA A 197 -25.09 -13.33 22.16
CA ALA A 197 -24.05 -12.35 22.46
C ALA A 197 -22.78 -12.98 23.05
N GLN A 198 -22.88 -13.89 24.04
CA GLN A 198 -21.73 -14.38 24.81
C GLN A 198 -20.55 -14.90 23.95
N PRO A 199 -20.72 -15.89 23.05
CA PRO A 199 -19.60 -16.40 22.26
C PRO A 199 -19.00 -15.34 21.32
N LEU A 200 -19.81 -14.39 20.83
CA LEU A 200 -19.33 -13.30 19.98
C LEU A 200 -18.50 -12.27 20.77
N PHE A 201 -18.98 -11.86 21.94
CA PHE A 201 -18.23 -10.97 22.84
C PHE A 201 -16.88 -11.58 23.23
N ASP A 202 -16.88 -12.86 23.61
CA ASP A 202 -15.67 -13.54 24.04
C ASP A 202 -14.70 -13.80 22.87
N SER A 203 -15.20 -14.02 21.65
CA SER A 203 -14.38 -14.06 20.43
C SER A 203 -13.65 -12.74 20.21
N ILE A 204 -14.36 -11.61 20.29
CA ILE A 204 -13.75 -10.27 20.13
C ILE A 204 -12.76 -9.97 21.25
N LYS A 205 -13.09 -10.35 22.49
CA LYS A 205 -12.18 -10.20 23.64
C LYS A 205 -10.89 -10.98 23.45
N ALA A 206 -10.96 -12.20 22.92
CA ALA A 206 -9.78 -13.01 22.64
C ALA A 206 -8.88 -12.36 21.57
N ILE A 207 -9.47 -11.77 20.53
CA ILE A 207 -8.71 -11.02 19.52
C ILE A 207 -8.05 -9.78 20.15
N LYS A 208 -8.79 -9.02 20.98
CA LYS A 208 -8.26 -7.83 21.66
C LYS A 208 -7.06 -8.13 22.56
N ASN A 209 -7.00 -9.30 23.19
CA ASN A 209 -5.85 -9.69 24.02
C ASN A 209 -4.53 -9.80 23.23
N ASN A 210 -4.60 -9.97 21.91
CA ASN A 210 -3.43 -10.06 21.03
C ASN A 210 -3.22 -8.78 20.19
N SER A 211 -4.19 -7.86 20.18
CA SER A 211 -4.17 -6.67 19.32
C SER A 211 -5.13 -5.60 19.86
N ASP A 212 -4.58 -4.51 20.40
CA ASP A 212 -5.38 -3.46 21.03
C ASP A 212 -6.15 -2.57 20.03
N LYS A 213 -5.75 -2.57 18.75
CA LYS A 213 -6.30 -1.69 17.71
C LYS A 213 -7.07 -2.44 16.62
N ILE A 214 -8.12 -3.14 17.04
CA ILE A 214 -9.03 -3.81 16.10
C ILE A 214 -10.13 -2.86 15.61
N HIS A 215 -10.57 -3.05 14.36
CA HIS A 215 -11.72 -2.36 13.77
C HIS A 215 -12.76 -3.41 13.36
N VAL A 216 -13.88 -3.46 14.08
CA VAL A 216 -14.91 -4.49 13.95
C VAL A 216 -15.93 -4.08 12.89
N VAL A 217 -15.97 -4.86 11.81
CA VAL A 217 -16.90 -4.71 10.70
C VAL A 217 -17.93 -5.84 10.73
N VAL A 218 -19.21 -5.49 10.81
CA VAL A 218 -20.29 -6.47 10.76
C VAL A 218 -20.97 -6.42 9.40
N ALA A 219 -21.03 -7.59 8.74
CA ALA A 219 -21.77 -7.76 7.49
C ALA A 219 -23.26 -7.93 7.78
N THR A 220 -24.08 -6.97 7.34
CA THR A 220 -25.53 -6.99 7.57
C THR A 220 -26.30 -6.21 6.49
N PRO A 221 -27.46 -6.69 6.02
CA PRO A 221 -28.24 -5.99 4.99
C PRO A 221 -28.76 -4.62 5.43
N VAL A 222 -28.86 -4.35 6.74
CA VAL A 222 -29.28 -3.03 7.27
C VAL A 222 -28.15 -1.98 7.26
N GLY A 223 -26.90 -2.42 7.04
CA GLY A 223 -25.73 -1.55 7.02
C GLY A 223 -25.70 -0.65 5.79
N LYS A 224 -24.86 0.40 5.83
CA LYS A 224 -24.67 1.26 4.65
C LYS A 224 -24.08 0.43 3.49
N PRO A 225 -24.42 0.71 2.22
CA PRO A 225 -23.81 0.03 1.09
C PRO A 225 -22.28 0.25 1.07
N PHE A 226 -21.51 -0.83 1.02
CA PHE A 226 -20.04 -0.80 0.92
C PHE A 226 -19.59 -0.21 -0.43
N ARG A 227 -18.66 0.75 -0.38
CA ARG A 227 -18.14 1.44 -1.58
C ARG A 227 -16.61 1.37 -1.66
N GLN A 228 -16.06 1.66 -2.84
CA GLN A 228 -14.61 1.69 -3.07
C GLN A 228 -13.87 2.66 -2.12
N ASN A 229 -14.50 3.80 -1.77
CA ASN A 229 -13.90 4.73 -0.80
C ASN A 229 -13.82 4.13 0.63
N ASP A 230 -14.76 3.27 1.01
CA ASP A 230 -14.66 2.53 2.27
C ASP A 230 -13.52 1.52 2.21
N ALA A 231 -13.36 0.81 1.09
CA ALA A 231 -12.27 -0.15 0.89
C ALA A 231 -10.89 0.51 1.09
N LYS A 232 -10.66 1.66 0.45
CA LYS A 232 -9.41 2.45 0.60
C LYS A 232 -9.16 2.92 2.02
N ARG A 233 -10.20 3.45 2.67
CA ARG A 233 -10.11 3.95 4.05
C ARG A 233 -9.82 2.82 5.03
N LEU A 234 -10.43 1.66 4.82
CA LEU A 234 -10.24 0.49 5.66
C LEU A 234 -8.88 -0.16 5.42
N ALA A 235 -8.30 -0.08 4.22
CA ALA A 235 -6.94 -0.52 3.92
C ALA A 235 -5.83 0.34 4.58
N GLN A 236 -6.19 1.16 5.57
CA GLN A 236 -5.25 1.91 6.41
C GLN A 236 -5.36 1.47 7.87
N LYS A 237 -6.15 0.42 8.16
CA LYS A 237 -6.37 -0.13 9.49
C LYS A 237 -5.37 -1.27 9.71
N GLU A 238 -4.76 -1.29 10.90
CA GLU A 238 -3.80 -2.32 11.28
C GLU A 238 -4.46 -3.71 11.37
N HIS A 239 -5.69 -3.77 11.91
CA HIS A 239 -6.42 -5.03 12.07
C HIS A 239 -7.93 -4.82 11.87
N ILE A 240 -8.50 -5.50 10.88
CA ILE A 240 -9.94 -5.52 10.64
C ILE A 240 -10.52 -6.86 11.06
N VAL A 241 -11.59 -6.84 11.84
CA VAL A 241 -12.32 -8.02 12.28
C VAL A 241 -13.67 -8.05 11.57
N PHE A 242 -13.86 -8.98 10.65
CA PHE A 242 -15.14 -9.23 10.01
C PHE A 242 -15.98 -10.20 10.83
N VAL A 243 -17.18 -9.78 11.22
CA VAL A 243 -18.14 -10.63 11.93
C VAL A 243 -19.21 -11.09 10.95
N SER A 244 -19.23 -12.40 10.69
CA SER A 244 -20.16 -13.03 9.77
C SER A 244 -21.36 -13.59 10.52
N GLY A 245 -22.49 -12.89 10.42
CA GLY A 245 -23.76 -13.37 10.97
C GLY A 245 -24.31 -14.60 10.26
N ARG A 246 -25.08 -15.41 10.99
CA ARG A 246 -25.81 -16.59 10.50
C ARG A 246 -27.22 -16.61 11.08
N TYR A 247 -28.04 -17.54 10.57
CA TYR A 247 -29.42 -17.70 10.99
C TYR A 247 -30.21 -16.40 10.74
N GLU A 248 -31.00 -15.91 11.70
CA GLU A 248 -31.70 -14.62 11.60
C GLU A 248 -30.80 -13.42 11.85
N GLY A 249 -29.56 -13.64 12.30
CA GLY A 249 -28.58 -12.58 12.53
C GLY A 249 -27.85 -12.73 13.87
N ILE A 250 -27.41 -11.59 14.39
CA ILE A 250 -26.62 -11.45 15.61
C ILE A 250 -27.43 -10.68 16.65
N ASP A 251 -27.26 -11.02 17.92
CA ASP A 251 -27.81 -10.24 19.03
C ASP A 251 -27.42 -8.76 18.94
N GLU A 252 -28.40 -7.87 18.91
CA GLU A 252 -28.20 -6.43 18.70
C GLU A 252 -27.25 -5.81 19.74
N ARG A 253 -27.17 -6.35 20.96
CA ARG A 253 -26.25 -5.84 21.99
C ARG A 253 -24.78 -5.98 21.60
N PHE A 254 -24.46 -6.98 20.78
CA PHE A 254 -23.11 -7.11 20.22
C PHE A 254 -22.82 -6.00 19.21
N ILE A 255 -23.81 -5.70 18.36
CA ILE A 255 -23.69 -4.65 17.35
C ILE A 255 -23.48 -3.30 18.02
N GLU A 256 -24.35 -2.94 18.94
CA GLU A 256 -24.33 -1.64 19.62
C GLU A 256 -23.08 -1.41 20.48
N GLU A 257 -22.54 -2.46 21.10
CA GLU A 257 -21.39 -2.34 22.01
C GLU A 257 -20.03 -2.48 21.32
N LEU A 258 -19.93 -3.33 20.28
CA LEU A 258 -18.64 -3.76 19.73
C LEU A 258 -18.46 -3.49 18.23
N ALA A 259 -19.51 -3.21 17.45
CA ALA A 259 -19.34 -2.95 16.02
C ALA A 259 -18.90 -1.50 15.78
N ASP A 260 -17.80 -1.33 15.03
CA ASP A 260 -17.36 -0.01 14.58
C ASP A 260 -18.12 0.43 13.32
N GLU A 261 -18.39 -0.52 12.41
CA GLU A 261 -19.13 -0.25 11.18
C GLU A 261 -20.02 -1.41 10.75
N LEU A 262 -21.20 -1.06 10.22
CA LEU A 262 -22.15 -1.99 9.60
C LEU A 262 -22.17 -1.78 8.09
N PHE A 263 -21.96 -2.86 7.33
CA PHE A 263 -21.95 -2.79 5.87
C PHE A 263 -22.87 -3.82 5.21
N SER A 264 -23.56 -3.36 4.17
CA SER A 264 -24.27 -4.20 3.21
C SER A 264 -23.52 -4.23 1.88
N ILE A 265 -23.51 -5.39 1.21
CA ILE A 265 -22.97 -5.52 -0.16
C ILE A 265 -24.04 -5.35 -1.25
N GLY A 266 -25.31 -5.16 -0.87
CA GLY A 266 -26.39 -4.86 -1.79
C GLY A 266 -27.78 -5.23 -1.25
N ASP A 267 -28.80 -4.87 -2.03
CA ASP A 267 -30.21 -5.01 -1.65
C ASP A 267 -30.73 -6.42 -1.96
N PHE A 268 -30.16 -7.42 -1.29
CA PHE A 268 -30.53 -8.83 -1.40
C PHE A 268 -30.16 -9.58 -0.11
N ILE A 269 -30.70 -10.79 0.07
CA ILE A 269 -30.49 -11.61 1.28
C ILE A 269 -29.61 -12.82 0.96
N LEU A 270 -28.65 -13.09 1.83
CA LEU A 270 -27.76 -14.25 1.78
C LEU A 270 -27.98 -15.14 3.01
N THR A 271 -27.48 -16.37 2.95
CA THR A 271 -27.58 -17.34 4.06
C THR A 271 -26.58 -17.09 5.19
N GLY A 272 -25.65 -16.14 5.02
CA GLY A 272 -24.62 -15.80 5.99
C GLY A 272 -23.73 -14.65 5.53
N GLY A 273 -23.00 -14.08 6.49
CA GLY A 273 -22.11 -12.93 6.32
C GLY A 273 -20.74 -13.26 5.72
N GLU A 274 -20.42 -14.52 5.45
CA GLU A 274 -19.09 -14.94 4.98
C GLU A 274 -18.77 -14.40 3.58
N LEU A 275 -19.73 -14.48 2.65
CA LEU A 275 -19.56 -13.91 1.29
C LEU A 275 -19.36 -12.39 1.34
N PRO A 276 -20.21 -11.59 2.02
CA PRO A 276 -19.97 -10.17 2.22
C PRO A 276 -18.62 -9.86 2.84
N SER A 277 -18.22 -10.61 3.87
CA SER A 277 -16.94 -10.42 4.55
C SER A 277 -15.76 -10.65 3.59
N MET A 278 -15.81 -11.71 2.77
CA MET A 278 -14.80 -11.95 1.74
C MET A 278 -14.79 -10.87 0.66
N VAL A 279 -15.95 -10.41 0.20
CA VAL A 279 -16.06 -9.33 -0.80
C VAL A 279 -15.43 -8.04 -0.28
N MET A 280 -15.72 -7.66 0.97
CA MET A 280 -15.12 -6.49 1.59
C MET A 280 -13.62 -6.68 1.78
N CYS A 281 -13.19 -7.83 2.30
CA CYS A 281 -11.78 -8.14 2.52
C CYS A 281 -10.97 -8.11 1.23
N ASP A 282 -11.46 -8.68 0.13
CA ASP A 282 -10.78 -8.63 -1.17
C ASP A 282 -10.61 -7.18 -1.64
N ALA A 283 -11.70 -6.40 -1.63
CA ALA A 283 -11.68 -5.01 -2.03
C ALA A 283 -10.70 -4.17 -1.18
N ILE A 284 -10.64 -4.43 0.13
CA ILE A 284 -9.72 -3.76 1.07
C ILE A 284 -8.27 -4.21 0.80
N ALA A 285 -8.01 -5.51 0.79
CA ALA A 285 -6.68 -6.08 0.62
C ALA A 285 -5.98 -5.61 -0.67
N ARG A 286 -6.73 -5.40 -1.76
CA ARG A 286 -6.19 -4.86 -3.02
C ARG A 286 -5.60 -3.45 -2.91
N ASN A 287 -6.06 -2.67 -1.94
CA ASN A 287 -5.57 -1.32 -1.68
C ASN A 287 -4.36 -1.30 -0.72
N VAL A 288 -3.99 -2.44 -0.15
CA VAL A 288 -2.81 -2.59 0.71
C VAL A 288 -1.55 -2.49 -0.13
N THR A 289 -0.59 -1.72 0.36
CA THR A 289 0.66 -1.46 -0.37
C THR A 289 1.40 -2.76 -0.64
N GLY A 290 1.72 -3.03 -1.90
CA GLY A 290 2.46 -4.21 -2.34
C GLY A 290 1.59 -5.42 -2.70
N VAL A 291 0.29 -5.44 -2.36
CA VAL A 291 -0.60 -6.57 -2.71
C VAL A 291 -0.81 -6.65 -4.22
N LEU A 292 -1.00 -5.51 -4.87
CA LEU A 292 -1.01 -5.42 -6.32
C LEU A 292 0.39 -5.09 -6.83
N GLY A 293 0.91 -5.89 -7.76
CA GLY A 293 2.26 -5.73 -8.30
C GLY A 293 2.47 -4.48 -9.16
N ASN A 294 1.38 -3.84 -9.64
CA ASN A 294 1.46 -2.57 -10.37
C ASN A 294 0.41 -1.60 -9.83
N SER A 295 0.86 -0.63 -9.03
CA SER A 295 0.04 0.42 -8.42
C SER A 295 -0.70 1.28 -9.44
N ASP A 296 -0.15 1.44 -10.65
CA ASP A 296 -0.79 2.23 -11.71
C ASP A 296 -2.14 1.65 -12.14
N SER A 297 -2.33 0.33 -11.96
CA SER A 297 -3.59 -0.36 -12.28
C SER A 297 -4.75 0.18 -11.45
N LEU A 298 -4.50 0.53 -10.18
CA LEU A 298 -5.52 1.08 -9.30
C LEU A 298 -6.01 2.46 -9.77
N SER A 299 -5.16 3.27 -10.42
CA SER A 299 -5.54 4.64 -10.78
C SER A 299 -6.56 4.74 -11.92
N VAL A 300 -6.73 3.68 -12.71
CA VAL A 300 -7.60 3.67 -13.90
C VAL A 300 -8.86 2.83 -13.68
N GLU A 301 -9.02 2.21 -12.52
CA GLU A 301 -10.12 1.31 -12.21
C GLU A 301 -11.49 2.00 -12.16
N SER A 302 -12.54 1.21 -12.36
CA SER A 302 -13.91 1.72 -12.23
C SER A 302 -14.10 2.24 -10.80
N PHE A 303 -14.78 3.37 -10.65
CA PHE A 303 -15.05 4.04 -9.36
C PHE A 303 -13.86 4.76 -8.71
N GLU A 304 -12.68 4.76 -9.33
CA GLU A 304 -11.51 5.54 -8.91
C GLU A 304 -11.60 6.97 -9.45
N ALA A 305 -11.93 7.08 -10.74
CA ALA A 305 -12.45 8.29 -11.34
C ALA A 305 -13.99 8.32 -11.25
N SER A 306 -14.59 9.48 -11.50
CA SER A 306 -16.05 9.64 -11.56
C SER A 306 -16.74 8.89 -12.74
N ALA A 307 -16.04 7.93 -13.38
CA ALA A 307 -16.49 7.15 -14.53
C ALA A 307 -16.13 5.65 -14.40
N LEU A 308 -16.79 4.81 -15.18
CA LEU A 308 -16.41 3.40 -15.40
C LEU A 308 -15.22 3.30 -16.36
N GLU A 309 -14.47 2.20 -16.26
CA GLU A 309 -13.36 1.89 -17.19
C GLU A 309 -13.82 1.77 -18.64
N ALA A 310 -12.97 2.24 -19.54
CA ALA A 310 -13.11 2.00 -20.97
C ALA A 310 -13.13 0.50 -21.29
N PRO A 311 -13.79 0.08 -22.39
CA PRO A 311 -13.67 -1.30 -22.88
C PRO A 311 -12.20 -1.67 -23.14
N SER A 312 -11.84 -2.88 -22.74
CA SER A 312 -10.52 -3.46 -22.95
C SER A 312 -10.57 -4.54 -24.03
N PHE A 313 -9.50 -4.64 -24.81
CA PHE A 313 -9.39 -5.59 -25.91
C PHE A 313 -8.06 -6.34 -25.79
N SER A 314 -8.10 -7.65 -25.96
CA SER A 314 -6.91 -8.50 -26.06
C SER A 314 -6.61 -8.85 -27.52
N LYS A 315 -5.47 -9.50 -27.76
CA LYS A 315 -5.17 -10.11 -29.07
C LYS A 315 -6.05 -11.37 -29.24
N PRO A 316 -6.42 -11.77 -30.48
CA PRO A 316 -6.03 -11.18 -31.77
C PRO A 316 -6.84 -9.93 -32.16
N LYS A 317 -6.34 -9.16 -33.15
CA LYS A 317 -6.96 -7.89 -33.59
C LYS A 317 -8.37 -8.05 -34.19
N ILE A 318 -8.63 -9.21 -34.79
CA ILE A 318 -9.92 -9.59 -35.36
C ILE A 318 -10.25 -10.96 -34.78
N TYR A 319 -11.41 -11.08 -34.17
CA TYR A 319 -11.94 -12.35 -33.69
C TYR A 319 -13.37 -12.51 -34.21
N ASN A 320 -13.65 -13.64 -34.89
CA ASN A 320 -14.94 -13.89 -35.52
C ASN A 320 -15.45 -12.73 -36.40
N GLU A 321 -14.56 -12.23 -37.29
CA GLU A 321 -14.82 -11.07 -38.17
C GLU A 321 -15.09 -9.72 -37.46
N ILE A 322 -15.00 -9.69 -36.12
CA ILE A 322 -15.16 -8.48 -35.31
C ILE A 322 -13.77 -7.90 -35.01
N GLY A 323 -13.52 -6.70 -35.53
CA GLY A 323 -12.28 -5.97 -35.30
C GLY A 323 -12.31 -5.10 -34.04
N VAL A 324 -11.15 -4.90 -33.43
CA VAL A 324 -10.97 -3.87 -32.40
C VAL A 324 -10.96 -2.45 -33.04
N PRO A 325 -11.30 -1.39 -32.29
CA PRO A 325 -11.20 -0.02 -32.80
C PRO A 325 -9.81 0.28 -33.37
N SER A 326 -9.76 0.73 -34.63
CA SER A 326 -8.50 0.84 -35.39
C SER A 326 -7.49 1.78 -34.73
N GLU A 327 -7.98 2.82 -34.05
CA GLU A 327 -7.23 3.84 -33.32
C GLU A 327 -6.39 3.24 -32.18
N LEU A 328 -6.86 2.16 -31.54
CA LEU A 328 -6.13 1.46 -30.49
C LEU A 328 -4.89 0.73 -31.02
N LEU A 329 -4.79 0.55 -32.35
CA LEU A 329 -3.69 -0.14 -33.01
C LEU A 329 -2.60 0.81 -33.54
N LYS A 330 -2.84 2.13 -33.55
CA LYS A 330 -1.99 3.12 -34.23
C LYS A 330 -0.84 3.67 -33.37
N GLY A 331 -0.64 3.16 -32.14
CA GLY A 331 0.48 3.51 -31.26
C GLY A 331 0.53 4.97 -30.76
N ASN A 332 -0.47 5.80 -31.08
CA ASN A 332 -0.52 7.18 -30.65
C ASN A 332 -1.14 7.28 -29.25
N HIS A 333 -0.28 7.35 -28.22
CA HIS A 333 -0.70 7.33 -26.81
C HIS A 333 -1.71 8.42 -26.46
N ALA A 334 -1.56 9.64 -26.97
CA ALA A 334 -2.50 10.74 -26.71
C ALA A 334 -3.89 10.43 -27.28
N LYS A 335 -3.96 10.05 -28.57
CA LYS A 335 -5.24 9.69 -29.21
C LYS A 335 -5.90 8.47 -28.58
N ILE A 336 -5.10 7.49 -28.13
CA ILE A 336 -5.60 6.31 -27.43
C ILE A 336 -6.19 6.70 -26.07
N SER A 337 -5.53 7.59 -25.33
CA SER A 337 -6.03 8.10 -24.05
C SER A 337 -7.34 8.86 -24.23
N ASP A 338 -7.41 9.78 -25.19
CA ASP A 338 -8.63 10.53 -25.50
C ASP A 338 -9.79 9.61 -25.88
N LEU A 339 -9.52 8.60 -26.71
CA LEU A 339 -10.51 7.61 -27.11
C LEU A 339 -10.99 6.78 -25.92
N LYS A 340 -10.09 6.32 -25.04
CA LYS A 340 -10.44 5.59 -23.82
C LYS A 340 -11.32 6.45 -22.91
N ASN A 341 -10.98 7.71 -22.70
CA ASN A 341 -11.77 8.65 -21.91
C ASN A 341 -13.18 8.85 -22.50
N ALA A 342 -13.29 9.00 -23.82
CA ALA A 342 -14.58 9.12 -24.49
C ALA A 342 -15.42 7.83 -24.34
N MET A 343 -14.82 6.66 -24.55
CA MET A 343 -15.49 5.36 -24.39
C MET A 343 -15.94 5.11 -22.94
N ALA A 344 -15.10 5.45 -21.96
CA ALA A 344 -15.41 5.40 -20.53
C ALA A 344 -16.65 6.26 -20.19
N LYS A 345 -16.69 7.51 -20.70
CA LYS A 345 -17.86 8.39 -20.53
C LYS A 345 -19.13 7.82 -21.15
N CYS A 346 -19.05 7.29 -22.38
CA CYS A 346 -20.19 6.66 -23.05
C CYS A 346 -20.71 5.44 -22.28
N LYS A 347 -19.80 4.56 -21.83
CA LYS A 347 -20.14 3.38 -21.03
C LYS A 347 -20.78 3.78 -19.70
N THR A 348 -20.22 4.78 -19.02
CA THR A 348 -20.78 5.33 -17.77
C THR A 348 -22.19 5.88 -18.00
N LYS A 349 -22.40 6.70 -19.04
CA LYS A 349 -23.71 7.25 -19.37
C LYS A 349 -24.77 6.17 -19.59
N TYR A 350 -24.38 5.05 -20.22
CA TYR A 350 -25.30 3.95 -20.50
C TYR A 350 -25.58 3.08 -19.28
N PHE A 351 -24.54 2.59 -18.59
CA PHE A 351 -24.68 1.59 -17.51
C PHE A 351 -24.90 2.21 -16.11
N ARG A 352 -24.40 3.42 -15.89
CA ARG A 352 -24.45 4.14 -14.60
C ARG A 352 -24.81 5.61 -14.82
N PRO A 353 -26.03 5.89 -15.33
CA PRO A 353 -26.48 7.26 -15.58
C PRO A 353 -26.49 8.12 -14.32
N ASP A 354 -26.62 7.49 -13.14
CA ASP A 354 -26.46 8.12 -11.83
C ASP A 354 -25.06 8.73 -11.63
N MET A 355 -24.00 8.00 -12.00
CA MET A 355 -22.62 8.52 -11.94
C MET A 355 -22.37 9.57 -13.02
N HIS A 356 -22.96 9.41 -14.21
CA HIS A 356 -22.73 10.34 -15.32
C HIS A 356 -23.23 11.77 -15.03
N LYS A 357 -24.31 11.93 -14.26
CA LYS A 357 -24.81 13.25 -13.85
C LYS A 357 -23.78 14.06 -13.04
N ASN A 358 -22.90 13.38 -12.31
CA ASN A 358 -21.85 14.01 -11.50
C ASN A 358 -20.57 14.32 -12.31
N LEU A 359 -20.51 13.95 -13.59
CA LEU A 359 -19.41 14.25 -14.52
C LEU A 359 -19.64 15.53 -15.34
N GLN A 360 -20.84 16.11 -15.28
CA GLN A 360 -21.21 17.37 -15.92
C GLN A 360 -21.02 18.52 -14.95
#